data_AF-A0A8X8AAI3-F1
#
_entry.id   AF-A0A8X8AAI3-F1
#
_cell.length_a   1.000
_cell.length_b   1.000
_cell.length_c   1.000
_cell.angle_alpha   90.00
_cell.angle_beta   90.00
_cell.angle_gamma   90.00
#
_symmetry.space_group_name_H-M   'P 1'
#
loop_
_entity.id
_entity.type
_entity.pdbx_description
1 polymer ?
#
loop_
_entity_poly.entity_id
_entity_poly.type
_entity_poly.pdbx_seq_one_letter_code
_entity_poly.pdbx_strand_id
1 'polypeptide(L)'
;MADQEEEELRVALRMSMQNSPPEPKRSKPRDAGAPAASPEESRRIQRELMAAAAEKRMLATRIASPSPSLSHSPSPSPSPSPSPSPSKATTDRNPGKSADCVREEVNFAAKEGNSGLELSSEEVNQLFSMVFGSGVSKDILAQWSNQGIRFSPDPETSMGLVQHEGGPCGVLATIQAFVLKYLLFFPNEIGIVTSNAPQNLGPGRLSKGQYVASDNFGSLTEDAKARALVKSMGEILFMCGDNKRAVIATLNVVGLDTKGFAKNEIVAKALEGLSIESAFDLQKILRIETHTSQTSALQKLHKALPVFQSRMGALLFLISALLSRGLDSIQSDRDDPSLPLVTAPFGHASQEIVNLLLCGQAVPNVFDGRMDLGGGMFLKGIFTSVEVGFLTLLESLNFCKVGQHLKCPKWPIWVVGSESHYTVLFALDTTVQDENELEERESQIRRAFDAQDQSGGGGFISVEGFHQVLREAGIRLPSEKLDHLCSTGFIVWSEFWQVILDLDKSLGGLKDSSGLMGKKVFDLYHFNGIAKSDLNGSHTTSGGETPVQRPRLTKLRVSVPPRWTPEEFMADVVVTSGPVGNESSGKDTEVTKPEPSQHAPLVDCIRTRWSRAVCNWVGDPPSIV
;
A
#
# COMPACT_ATOMS: atom_id res chain seq x y z
N MET A 1 -6.93 55.38 5.45
CA MET A 1 -6.90 53.93 5.71
C MET A 1 -7.89 53.16 4.85
N ALA A 2 -9.12 53.64 4.60
CA ALA A 2 -10.02 53.00 3.64
C ALA A 2 -9.58 53.15 2.16
N ASP A 3 -9.02 54.31 1.77
CA ASP A 3 -8.61 54.55 0.37
C ASP A 3 -7.36 53.75 -0.05
N GLN A 4 -6.56 53.28 0.91
CA GLN A 4 -5.33 52.55 0.63
C GLN A 4 -5.59 51.06 0.40
N GLU A 5 -6.58 50.49 1.09
CA GLU A 5 -7.05 49.12 0.85
C GLU A 5 -7.77 49.00 -0.50
N GLU A 6 -8.51 50.03 -0.93
CA GLU A 6 -9.16 50.03 -2.25
C GLU A 6 -8.16 50.15 -3.42
N GLU A 7 -7.06 50.88 -3.20
CA GLU A 7 -5.98 50.98 -4.18
C GLU A 7 -5.17 49.69 -4.30
N GLU A 8 -4.90 49.01 -3.18
CA GLU A 8 -4.27 47.68 -3.17
C GLU A 8 -5.16 46.61 -3.82
N LEU A 9 -6.47 46.66 -3.60
CA LEU A 9 -7.43 45.75 -4.24
C LEU A 9 -7.47 45.94 -5.77
N ARG A 10 -7.42 47.20 -6.24
CA ARG A 10 -7.38 47.53 -7.68
C ARG A 10 -6.05 47.15 -8.34
N VAL A 11 -4.94 47.24 -7.62
CA VAL A 11 -3.63 46.76 -8.09
C VAL A 11 -3.62 45.23 -8.20
N ALA A 12 -4.17 44.52 -7.21
CA ALA A 12 -4.28 43.06 -7.23
C ALA A 12 -5.15 42.55 -8.39
N LEU A 13 -6.29 43.22 -8.66
CA LEU A 13 -7.16 42.89 -9.80
C LEU A 13 -6.48 43.16 -11.16
N ARG A 14 -5.64 44.20 -11.26
CA ARG A 14 -4.90 44.51 -12.49
C ARG A 14 -3.81 43.47 -12.77
N MET A 15 -3.16 42.91 -11.75
CA MET A 15 -2.15 41.85 -11.91
C MET A 15 -2.76 40.49 -12.26
N SER A 16 -4.02 40.24 -11.90
CA SER A 16 -4.71 38.97 -12.19
C SER A 16 -5.24 38.86 -13.63
N MET A 17 -5.32 39.96 -14.40
CA MET A 17 -5.95 39.97 -15.73
C MET A 17 -4.98 40.04 -16.92
N GLN A 18 -3.67 39.97 -16.71
CA GLN A 18 -2.71 39.88 -17.83
C GLN A 18 -2.48 38.42 -18.25
N ASN A 19 -3.29 37.95 -19.20
CA ASN A 19 -3.05 36.73 -19.97
C ASN A 19 -1.98 36.98 -21.04
N SER A 20 -0.72 36.62 -20.77
CA SER A 20 0.32 36.33 -21.78
C SER A 20 1.51 35.61 -21.12
N PRO A 21 2.01 34.48 -21.65
CA PRO A 21 3.13 33.75 -21.05
C PRO A 21 4.46 34.47 -21.35
N PRO A 22 5.42 34.55 -20.41
CA PRO A 22 6.74 35.07 -20.72
C PRO A 22 7.56 34.03 -21.50
N GLU A 23 8.12 34.45 -22.64
CA GLU A 23 9.09 33.70 -23.43
C GLU A 23 10.41 33.42 -22.66
N PRO A 24 11.12 32.32 -22.97
CA PRO A 24 12.32 31.91 -22.25
C PRO A 24 13.52 32.81 -22.61
N LYS A 25 13.87 33.74 -21.70
CA LYS A 25 15.12 34.49 -21.81
C LYS A 25 16.31 33.63 -21.38
N ARG A 26 17.06 33.22 -22.40
CA ARG A 26 18.44 32.73 -22.39
C ARG A 26 19.35 33.59 -21.49
N SER A 27 19.90 33.02 -20.41
CA SER A 27 20.93 33.67 -19.59
C SER A 27 22.32 33.12 -19.91
N LYS A 28 23.20 34.02 -20.37
CA LYS A 28 24.67 33.87 -20.37
C LYS A 28 25.22 34.17 -18.96
N PRO A 29 26.45 33.72 -18.64
CA PRO A 29 26.88 33.43 -17.27
C PRO A 29 27.36 34.69 -16.55
N ARG A 30 27.12 34.77 -15.24
CA ARG A 30 27.92 35.66 -14.38
C ARG A 30 28.00 35.18 -12.93
N ASP A 31 29.27 35.17 -12.49
CA ASP A 31 29.87 35.34 -11.18
C ASP A 31 29.50 34.39 -10.03
N ALA A 32 30.56 33.69 -9.59
CA ALA A 32 30.63 32.82 -8.44
C ALA A 32 30.35 33.59 -7.13
N GLY A 33 29.37 33.11 -6.36
CA GLY A 33 29.11 33.64 -5.03
C GLY A 33 27.67 33.51 -4.56
N ALA A 34 27.08 32.30 -4.54
CA ALA A 34 25.92 31.97 -3.71
C ALA A 34 25.91 30.46 -3.42
N PRO A 35 25.57 30.02 -2.20
CA PRO A 35 25.61 28.61 -1.83
C PRO A 35 24.56 27.83 -2.62
N ALA A 36 24.95 26.68 -3.17
CA ALA A 36 24.02 25.73 -3.78
C ALA A 36 23.01 25.27 -2.71
N ALA A 37 21.72 25.34 -3.04
CA ALA A 37 20.65 24.85 -2.17
C ALA A 37 20.90 23.39 -1.78
N SER A 38 20.77 23.08 -0.50
CA SER A 38 21.08 21.73 -0.01
C SER A 38 20.04 20.71 -0.50
N PRO A 39 20.38 19.41 -0.57
CA PRO A 39 19.42 18.36 -0.88
C PRO A 39 18.20 18.35 0.06
N GLU A 40 18.35 18.87 1.29
CA GLU A 40 17.25 19.02 2.24
C GLU A 40 16.28 20.14 1.86
N GLU A 41 16.80 21.22 1.28
CA GLU A 41 15.99 22.36 0.82
C GLU A 41 15.15 21.97 -0.41
N SER A 42 15.72 21.15 -1.31
CA SER A 42 14.97 20.55 -2.43
C SER A 42 13.87 19.59 -1.96
N ARG A 43 14.15 18.77 -0.94
CA ARG A 43 13.14 17.89 -0.31
C ARG A 43 12.05 18.68 0.41
N ARG A 44 12.39 19.79 1.05
CA ARG A 44 11.44 20.69 1.70
C ARG A 44 10.50 21.34 0.68
N ILE A 45 11.04 21.87 -0.42
CA ILE A 45 10.24 22.45 -1.51
C ILE A 45 9.31 21.39 -2.12
N GLN A 46 9.77 20.16 -2.27
CA GLN A 46 8.95 19.03 -2.75
C GLN A 46 7.80 18.69 -1.80
N ARG A 47 8.05 18.72 -0.47
CA ARG A 47 7.01 18.53 0.55
C ARG A 47 5.98 19.66 0.55
N GLU A 48 6.43 20.91 0.43
CA GLU A 48 5.56 22.09 0.37
C GLU A 48 4.67 22.07 -0.88
N LEU A 49 5.19 21.62 -2.03
CA LEU A 49 4.41 21.44 -3.26
C LEU A 49 3.35 20.34 -3.14
N MET A 50 3.67 19.22 -2.46
CA MET A 50 2.70 18.14 -2.23
C MET A 50 1.64 18.52 -1.19
N ALA A 51 2.01 19.24 -0.13
CA ALA A 51 1.07 19.78 0.85
C ALA A 51 0.11 20.78 0.17
N ALA A 52 0.62 21.67 -0.69
CA ALA A 52 -0.20 22.58 -1.47
C ALA A 52 -1.12 21.87 -2.47
N ALA A 53 -0.69 20.74 -3.04
CA ALA A 53 -1.54 19.91 -3.91
C ALA A 53 -2.65 19.19 -3.12
N ALA A 54 -2.35 18.71 -1.91
CA ALA A 54 -3.33 18.11 -1.01
C ALA A 54 -4.36 19.15 -0.50
N GLU A 55 -3.90 20.34 -0.11
CA GLU A 55 -4.79 21.45 0.27
C GLU A 55 -5.67 21.92 -0.88
N LYS A 56 -5.13 22.00 -2.11
CA LYS A 56 -5.92 22.33 -3.31
C LYS A 56 -7.03 21.31 -3.57
N ARG A 57 -6.79 20.02 -3.32
CA ARG A 57 -7.84 18.98 -3.40
C ARG A 57 -8.93 19.22 -2.36
N MET A 58 -8.57 19.58 -1.13
CA MET A 58 -9.55 19.88 -0.08
C MET A 58 -10.36 21.16 -0.33
N LEU A 59 -9.74 22.20 -0.91
CA LEU A 59 -10.41 23.46 -1.24
C LEU A 59 -11.33 23.34 -2.46
N ALA A 60 -10.93 22.58 -3.49
CA ALA A 60 -11.78 22.33 -4.66
C ALA A 60 -13.08 21.61 -4.28
N THR A 61 -13.02 20.68 -3.32
CA THR A 61 -14.20 19.99 -2.77
C THR A 61 -15.14 20.92 -2.01
N ARG A 62 -14.64 22.01 -1.40
CA ARG A 62 -15.48 23.02 -0.72
C ARG A 62 -16.18 23.98 -1.68
N ILE A 63 -15.62 24.23 -2.85
CA ILE A 63 -16.16 25.21 -3.82
C ILE A 63 -17.28 24.59 -4.68
N ALA A 64 -17.38 23.26 -4.74
CA ALA A 64 -18.30 22.54 -5.63
C ALA A 64 -19.76 22.39 -5.14
N SER A 65 -20.18 23.04 -4.05
CA SER A 65 -21.56 22.90 -3.54
C SER A 65 -22.27 24.24 -3.29
N PRO A 66 -23.43 24.51 -3.94
CA PRO A 66 -24.38 25.53 -3.51
C PRO A 66 -25.34 25.00 -2.43
N SER A 67 -25.76 25.87 -1.52
CA SER A 67 -26.62 25.61 -0.36
C SER A 67 -28.04 25.08 -0.72
N PRO A 68 -28.71 24.30 0.15
CA PRO A 68 -29.99 23.66 -0.15
C PRO A 68 -31.21 24.53 0.24
N SER A 69 -32.30 24.39 -0.51
CA SER A 69 -33.64 24.83 -0.10
C SER A 69 -34.58 23.62 0.02
N LEU A 70 -35.50 23.73 0.98
CA LEU A 70 -36.34 22.70 1.58
C LEU A 70 -37.50 22.21 0.69
N SER A 71 -37.81 20.91 0.77
CA SER A 71 -39.10 20.34 1.21
C SER A 71 -39.71 19.20 0.36
N HIS A 72 -40.22 18.20 1.11
CA HIS A 72 -41.28 17.20 0.83
C HIS A 72 -40.95 15.80 0.29
N SER A 73 -41.54 14.83 1.01
CA SER A 73 -41.57 13.36 0.91
C SER A 73 -42.91 12.85 0.28
N PRO A 74 -43.30 11.55 0.27
CA PRO A 74 -42.78 10.47 -0.59
C PRO A 74 -43.87 9.64 -1.37
N SER A 75 -43.42 8.84 -2.37
CA SER A 75 -43.99 7.57 -2.94
C SER A 75 -45.23 7.60 -3.88
N PRO A 76 -45.58 6.54 -4.67
CA PRO A 76 -44.98 5.20 -4.91
C PRO A 76 -44.85 4.76 -6.41
N SER A 77 -44.36 3.53 -6.63
CA SER A 77 -44.15 2.77 -7.90
C SER A 77 -45.44 2.38 -8.67
N PRO A 78 -45.35 1.99 -9.96
CA PRO A 78 -45.36 0.55 -10.32
C PRO A 78 -44.53 0.15 -11.58
N SER A 79 -44.26 -1.15 -11.69
CA SER A 79 -43.66 -1.94 -12.81
C SER A 79 -44.74 -2.43 -13.82
N PRO A 80 -44.50 -3.32 -14.83
CA PRO A 80 -43.36 -3.53 -15.77
C PRO A 80 -43.75 -3.72 -17.27
N SER A 81 -42.77 -3.55 -18.20
CA SER A 81 -42.58 -4.25 -19.52
C SER A 81 -43.67 -4.11 -20.63
N PRO A 82 -43.46 -4.42 -21.94
CA PRO A 82 -42.43 -5.26 -22.59
C PRO A 82 -41.80 -4.73 -23.91
N SER A 83 -40.83 -5.50 -24.41
CA SER A 83 -40.14 -5.43 -25.71
C SER A 83 -41.03 -5.75 -26.94
N PRO A 84 -40.58 -5.41 -28.16
CA PRO A 84 -40.33 -6.48 -29.14
C PRO A 84 -39.15 -6.24 -30.12
N SER A 85 -38.64 -7.34 -30.66
CA SER A 85 -37.88 -7.48 -31.92
C SER A 85 -38.71 -8.43 -32.84
N PRO A 86 -38.29 -8.87 -34.05
CA PRO A 86 -37.31 -8.38 -35.05
C PRO A 86 -37.92 -8.28 -36.48
N SER A 87 -37.18 -7.78 -37.48
CA SER A 87 -37.50 -8.01 -38.90
C SER A 87 -36.27 -8.21 -39.78
N LYS A 88 -36.35 -9.26 -40.63
CA LYS A 88 -35.33 -9.80 -41.55
C LYS A 88 -35.33 -9.09 -42.92
N ALA A 89 -34.12 -9.01 -43.48
CA ALA A 89 -33.66 -9.31 -44.85
C ALA A 89 -34.37 -8.71 -46.09
N THR A 90 -33.57 -8.09 -46.96
CA THR A 90 -33.52 -8.38 -48.41
C THR A 90 -32.15 -8.02 -49.02
N THR A 91 -31.71 -8.89 -49.92
CA THR A 91 -30.56 -8.92 -50.84
C THR A 91 -30.58 -7.84 -51.94
N ASP A 92 -29.41 -7.35 -52.39
CA ASP A 92 -28.88 -7.65 -53.75
C ASP A 92 -27.58 -6.90 -54.16
N ARG A 93 -26.73 -7.66 -54.88
CA ARG A 93 -25.83 -7.33 -56.02
C ARG A 93 -24.67 -6.32 -55.93
N ASN A 94 -23.46 -6.90 -56.09
CA ASN A 94 -22.24 -6.35 -56.74
C ASN A 94 -22.38 -6.41 -58.30
N PRO A 95 -21.45 -5.92 -59.18
CA PRO A 95 -20.00 -5.67 -58.98
C PRO A 95 -19.38 -4.44 -59.72
N GLY A 96 -18.10 -4.12 -59.42
CA GLY A 96 -17.26 -3.25 -60.27
C GLY A 96 -15.78 -3.24 -59.86
N LYS A 97 -14.90 -3.75 -60.73
CA LYS A 97 -13.43 -3.81 -60.60
C LYS A 97 -12.75 -2.48 -61.00
N SER A 98 -11.65 -2.12 -60.35
CA SER A 98 -10.47 -1.51 -61.01
C SER A 98 -9.20 -1.62 -60.15
N ALA A 99 -8.06 -1.72 -60.82
CA ALA A 99 -6.77 -2.26 -60.38
C ALA A 99 -5.85 -1.33 -59.55
N ASP A 100 -4.99 -2.00 -58.78
CA ASP A 100 -3.57 -1.75 -58.40
C ASP A 100 -3.03 -0.37 -58.03
N CYS A 101 -2.40 -0.32 -56.84
CA CYS A 101 -0.99 0.08 -56.73
C CYS A 101 -0.32 -0.55 -55.49
N VAL A 102 0.80 -1.24 -55.71
CA VAL A 102 1.55 -2.07 -54.77
C VAL A 102 2.50 -1.23 -53.89
N ARG A 103 2.51 -1.47 -52.58
CA ARG A 103 3.65 -1.25 -51.69
C ARG A 103 3.81 -2.46 -50.79
N GLU A 104 5.01 -3.03 -50.77
CA GLU A 104 5.34 -4.28 -50.09
C GLU A 104 5.18 -4.17 -48.57
N GLU A 105 4.17 -4.86 -48.04
CA GLU A 105 4.10 -5.25 -46.64
C GLU A 105 4.64 -6.68 -46.50
N VAL A 106 5.59 -6.87 -45.60
CA VAL A 106 6.12 -8.20 -45.25
C VAL A 106 5.04 -8.96 -44.49
N ASN A 107 4.26 -9.75 -45.23
CA ASN A 107 3.27 -10.67 -44.68
C ASN A 107 3.96 -11.86 -43.99
N PHE A 108 3.97 -11.88 -42.66
CA PHE A 108 4.13 -13.11 -41.89
C PHE A 108 2.78 -13.81 -41.77
N ALA A 109 2.40 -14.54 -42.83
CA ALA A 109 1.33 -15.51 -42.76
C ALA A 109 1.88 -16.86 -42.25
N ALA A 110 1.63 -17.16 -40.98
CA ALA A 110 1.68 -18.52 -40.45
C ALA A 110 0.42 -18.77 -39.62
N LYS A 111 -0.38 -19.74 -40.07
CA LYS A 111 -1.58 -20.24 -39.40
C LYS A 111 -1.21 -21.11 -38.20
N GLU A 112 -2.12 -21.10 -37.23
CA GLU A 112 -2.29 -21.95 -36.03
C GLU A 112 -1.70 -21.45 -34.70
N GLY A 113 -2.61 -21.11 -33.77
CA GLY A 113 -2.42 -21.34 -32.32
C GLY A 113 -2.42 -20.14 -31.36
N ASN A 114 -2.98 -18.98 -31.67
CA ASN A 114 -3.04 -17.87 -30.69
C ASN A 114 -4.37 -17.89 -29.90
N SER A 115 -4.35 -18.36 -28.65
CA SER A 115 -5.55 -18.55 -27.80
C SER A 115 -6.03 -17.29 -27.07
N GLY A 116 -5.28 -16.18 -27.13
CA GLY A 116 -5.63 -14.95 -26.43
C GLY A 116 -6.59 -14.07 -27.23
N LEU A 117 -7.61 -13.54 -26.55
CA LEU A 117 -8.52 -12.54 -27.11
C LEU A 117 -7.84 -11.16 -27.16
N GLU A 118 -8.19 -10.37 -28.16
CA GLU A 118 -7.84 -8.96 -28.26
C GLU A 118 -8.94 -8.12 -27.59
N LEU A 119 -8.57 -7.03 -26.92
CA LEU A 119 -9.55 -6.07 -26.42
C LEU A 119 -10.11 -5.22 -27.56
N SER A 120 -11.36 -4.80 -27.41
CA SER A 120 -11.94 -3.76 -28.26
C SER A 120 -11.15 -2.45 -28.13
N SER A 121 -11.22 -1.59 -29.16
CA SER A 121 -10.49 -0.32 -29.13
C SER A 121 -11.00 0.58 -28.00
N GLU A 122 -12.30 0.54 -27.73
CA GLU A 122 -12.95 1.26 -26.64
C GLU A 122 -12.41 0.82 -25.27
N GLU A 123 -12.32 -0.49 -25.01
CA GLU A 123 -11.80 -1.02 -23.74
C GLU A 123 -10.33 -0.67 -23.52
N VAL A 124 -9.48 -0.74 -24.57
CA VAL A 124 -8.06 -0.38 -24.43
C VAL A 124 -7.90 1.12 -24.18
N ASN A 125 -8.67 1.97 -24.85
CA ASN A 125 -8.65 3.41 -24.61
C ASN A 125 -9.11 3.74 -23.19
N GLN A 126 -10.18 3.10 -22.70
CA GLN A 126 -10.64 3.25 -21.32
C GLN A 126 -9.58 2.78 -20.31
N LEU A 127 -8.98 1.61 -20.52
CA LEU A 127 -7.91 1.08 -19.68
C LEU A 127 -6.70 2.01 -19.65
N PHE A 128 -6.21 2.44 -20.82
CA PHE A 128 -5.05 3.32 -20.92
C PHE A 128 -5.32 4.67 -20.25
N SER A 129 -6.49 5.26 -20.49
CA SER A 129 -6.91 6.51 -19.86
C SER A 129 -7.08 6.37 -18.35
N MET A 130 -7.60 5.25 -17.86
CA MET A 130 -7.72 4.98 -16.42
C MET A 130 -6.37 4.83 -15.74
N VAL A 131 -5.42 4.15 -16.38
CA VAL A 131 -4.08 3.93 -15.81
C VAL A 131 -3.25 5.21 -15.86
N PHE A 132 -3.14 5.84 -17.04
CA PHE A 132 -2.16 6.90 -17.28
C PHE A 132 -2.78 8.30 -17.45
N GLY A 133 -4.08 8.41 -17.71
CA GLY A 133 -4.73 9.67 -18.02
C GLY A 133 -4.41 10.16 -19.44
N SER A 134 -4.76 11.42 -19.73
CA SER A 134 -4.58 12.05 -21.05
C SER A 134 -3.24 12.78 -21.23
N GLY A 135 -2.51 13.03 -20.13
CA GLY A 135 -1.30 13.87 -20.12
C GLY A 135 -0.04 13.19 -19.59
N VAL A 136 0.05 11.86 -19.67
CA VAL A 136 1.22 11.11 -19.18
C VAL A 136 2.47 11.46 -19.97
N SER A 137 3.61 11.61 -19.29
CA SER A 137 4.90 11.81 -19.96
C SER A 137 5.47 10.50 -20.49
N LYS A 138 6.32 10.58 -21.52
CA LYS A 138 7.02 9.41 -22.07
C LYS A 138 7.91 8.72 -21.02
N ASP A 139 8.48 9.49 -20.10
CA ASP A 139 9.32 8.96 -19.02
C ASP A 139 8.51 8.06 -18.07
N ILE A 140 7.29 8.45 -17.70
CA ILE A 140 6.42 7.61 -16.86
C ILE A 140 6.04 6.32 -17.60
N LEU A 141 5.67 6.41 -18.88
CA LEU A 141 5.38 5.23 -19.69
C LEU A 141 6.59 4.30 -19.79
N ALA A 142 7.80 4.85 -19.92
CA ALA A 142 9.04 4.10 -19.93
C ALA A 142 9.29 3.41 -18.57
N GLN A 143 9.11 4.09 -17.44
CA GLN A 143 9.25 3.50 -16.10
C GLN A 143 8.32 2.28 -15.92
N TRP A 144 7.05 2.39 -16.34
CA TRP A 144 6.09 1.29 -16.23
C TRP A 144 6.33 0.17 -17.24
N SER A 145 6.86 0.49 -18.41
CA SER A 145 7.14 -0.47 -19.50
C SER A 145 8.53 -1.12 -19.42
N ASN A 146 9.35 -0.74 -18.43
CA ASN A 146 10.71 -1.27 -18.22
C ASN A 146 10.90 -2.04 -16.91
N GLN A 147 9.86 -2.19 -16.09
CA GLN A 147 9.93 -2.98 -14.86
C GLN A 147 9.36 -4.41 -15.03
N GLY A 148 10.21 -5.40 -14.82
CA GLY A 148 9.81 -6.81 -14.71
C GLY A 148 9.62 -7.30 -13.28
N ILE A 149 9.04 -8.49 -13.13
CA ILE A 149 8.86 -9.16 -11.83
C ILE A 149 9.93 -10.24 -11.70
N ARG A 150 11.15 -9.84 -11.31
CA ARG A 150 12.33 -10.72 -11.24
C ARG A 150 12.87 -10.78 -9.82
N PHE A 151 13.33 -11.96 -9.43
CA PHE A 151 14.06 -12.14 -8.18
C PHE A 151 15.47 -11.56 -8.26
N SER A 152 16.01 -11.19 -7.09
CA SER A 152 17.39 -10.75 -6.97
C SER A 152 18.35 -11.88 -7.35
N PRO A 153 19.39 -11.59 -8.15
CA PRO A 153 20.45 -12.54 -8.43
C PRO A 153 21.43 -12.69 -7.24
N ASP A 154 21.37 -11.77 -6.26
CA ASP A 154 22.23 -11.80 -5.09
C ASP A 154 21.76 -12.87 -4.09
N PRO A 155 22.61 -13.82 -3.66
CA PRO A 155 22.25 -14.84 -2.69
C PRO A 155 21.60 -14.30 -1.41
N GLU A 156 22.05 -13.16 -0.89
CA GLU A 156 21.54 -12.57 0.37
C GLU A 156 20.11 -12.03 0.24
N THR A 157 19.72 -11.62 -0.97
CA THR A 157 18.39 -11.05 -1.24
C THR A 157 17.59 -11.87 -2.26
N SER A 158 18.00 -13.11 -2.51
CA SER A 158 17.47 -14.00 -3.55
C SER A 158 15.97 -14.29 -3.44
N MET A 159 15.40 -14.10 -2.25
CA MET A 159 13.97 -14.19 -1.93
C MET A 159 13.15 -12.97 -2.40
N GLY A 160 13.82 -11.88 -2.75
CA GLY A 160 13.22 -10.58 -2.99
C GLY A 160 13.12 -10.20 -4.46
N LEU A 161 12.02 -9.52 -4.83
CA LEU A 161 11.82 -8.94 -6.15
C LEU A 161 12.58 -7.61 -6.30
N VAL A 162 13.24 -7.44 -7.45
CA VAL A 162 14.09 -6.28 -7.73
C VAL A 162 13.30 -5.13 -8.35
N GLN A 163 13.43 -3.93 -7.76
CA GLN A 163 12.82 -2.69 -8.21
C GLN A 163 13.87 -1.79 -8.85
N HIS A 164 13.87 -1.71 -10.18
CA HIS A 164 14.72 -0.80 -10.95
C HIS A 164 14.07 0.58 -11.10
N GLU A 165 12.75 0.57 -11.27
CA GLU A 165 11.96 1.78 -11.52
C GLU A 165 11.09 2.13 -10.30
N GLY A 166 11.01 3.43 -10.00
CA GLY A 166 10.25 3.94 -8.85
C GLY A 166 8.74 3.99 -9.05
N GLY A 167 8.25 4.08 -10.30
CA GLY A 167 6.82 4.13 -10.60
C GLY A 167 6.04 2.88 -10.16
N PRO A 168 6.36 1.70 -10.72
CA PRO A 168 5.64 0.45 -10.45
C PRO A 168 5.99 -0.23 -9.11
N CYS A 169 6.78 0.39 -8.24
CA CYS A 169 7.28 -0.27 -7.01
C CYS A 169 6.16 -0.76 -6.07
N GLY A 170 4.99 -0.09 -6.05
CA GLY A 170 3.81 -0.54 -5.28
C GLY A 170 3.25 -1.87 -5.76
N VAL A 171 3.29 -2.13 -7.07
CA VAL A 171 2.93 -3.44 -7.65
C VAL A 171 3.94 -4.50 -7.22
N LEU A 172 5.24 -4.17 -7.24
CA LEU A 172 6.27 -5.13 -6.84
C LEU A 172 6.23 -5.46 -5.36
N ALA A 173 6.03 -4.46 -4.48
CA ALA A 173 5.99 -4.66 -3.05
C ALA A 173 4.78 -5.53 -2.62
N THR A 174 3.63 -5.34 -3.26
CA THR A 174 2.44 -6.17 -3.01
C THR A 174 2.65 -7.61 -3.47
N ILE A 175 3.17 -7.84 -4.68
CA ILE A 175 3.52 -9.20 -5.14
C ILE A 175 4.56 -9.83 -4.20
N GLN A 176 5.60 -9.07 -3.82
CA GLN A 176 6.64 -9.53 -2.91
C GLN A 176 6.04 -9.98 -1.58
N ALA A 177 5.12 -9.22 -0.99
CA ALA A 177 4.46 -9.60 0.26
C ALA A 177 3.72 -10.95 0.13
N PHE A 178 2.98 -11.18 -0.94
CA PHE A 178 2.34 -12.48 -1.19
C PHE A 178 3.36 -13.59 -1.48
N VAL A 179 4.45 -13.30 -2.20
CA VAL A 179 5.55 -14.27 -2.41
C VAL A 179 6.13 -14.72 -1.07
N LEU A 180 6.38 -13.80 -0.15
CA LEU A 180 6.84 -14.12 1.20
C LEU A 180 5.85 -14.98 1.97
N LYS A 181 4.55 -14.72 1.83
CA LYS A 181 3.52 -15.57 2.43
C LYS A 181 3.74 -17.04 2.04
N TYR A 182 3.88 -17.33 0.74
CA TYR A 182 4.08 -18.71 0.27
C TYR A 182 5.44 -19.29 0.65
N LEU A 183 6.52 -18.52 0.51
CA LEU A 183 7.87 -18.97 0.83
C LEU A 183 8.04 -19.29 2.32
N LEU A 184 7.46 -18.48 3.20
CA LEU A 184 7.62 -18.60 4.64
C LEU A 184 6.62 -19.59 5.26
N PHE A 185 5.34 -19.50 4.88
CA PHE A 185 4.25 -20.17 5.59
C PHE A 185 3.66 -21.37 4.84
N PHE A 186 4.05 -21.59 3.58
CA PHE A 186 3.58 -22.71 2.76
C PHE A 186 4.69 -23.48 2.00
N PRO A 187 5.87 -23.76 2.60
CA PRO A 187 6.98 -24.40 1.89
C PRO A 187 6.63 -25.82 1.37
N ASN A 188 5.77 -26.56 2.09
CA ASN A 188 5.38 -27.91 1.70
C ASN A 188 4.42 -27.93 0.50
N GLU A 189 3.58 -26.91 0.34
CA GLU A 189 2.70 -26.80 -0.83
C GLU A 189 3.44 -26.36 -2.09
N ILE A 190 4.71 -25.97 -1.94
CA ILE A 190 5.63 -25.70 -3.03
C ILE A 190 6.34 -27.02 -3.44
N GLY A 191 6.37 -28.07 -2.63
CA GLY A 191 7.14 -29.29 -2.91
C GLY A 191 6.42 -30.42 -3.69
N ILE A 192 5.09 -30.47 -3.70
CA ILE A 192 4.37 -31.67 -4.16
C ILE A 192 3.93 -31.57 -5.63
N VAL A 193 4.69 -32.23 -6.51
CA VAL A 193 4.21 -32.69 -7.82
C VAL A 193 4.48 -34.20 -7.94
N THR A 194 3.67 -35.03 -7.28
CA THR A 194 3.46 -36.43 -7.67
C THR A 194 2.05 -36.90 -7.28
N SER A 195 1.23 -37.15 -8.32
CA SER A 195 0.11 -38.10 -8.41
C SER A 195 -0.96 -38.18 -7.30
N ASN A 196 -2.19 -37.78 -7.67
CA ASN A 196 -3.49 -38.31 -7.21
C ASN A 196 -3.82 -38.28 -5.70
N ALA A 197 -3.92 -37.09 -5.11
CA ALA A 197 -4.74 -36.87 -3.92
C ALA A 197 -5.77 -35.77 -4.18
N PRO A 198 -7.03 -35.91 -3.73
CA PRO A 198 -8.08 -34.94 -3.99
C PRO A 198 -7.72 -33.61 -3.31
N GLN A 199 -7.52 -32.57 -4.13
CA GLN A 199 -7.32 -31.21 -3.69
C GLN A 199 -8.65 -30.64 -3.19
N ASN A 200 -8.91 -30.79 -1.89
CA ASN A 200 -9.89 -29.94 -1.23
C ASN A 200 -9.28 -28.53 -1.10
N LEU A 201 -9.61 -27.68 -2.07
CA LEU A 201 -9.54 -26.22 -1.96
C LEU A 201 -10.60 -25.75 -0.97
N GLY A 202 -10.38 -26.02 0.31
CA GLY A 202 -10.99 -25.28 1.41
C GLY A 202 -9.96 -24.31 1.98
N PRO A 203 -10.37 -23.26 2.72
CA PRO A 203 -9.47 -22.57 3.62
C PRO A 203 -9.07 -23.61 4.68
N GLY A 204 -7.99 -24.35 4.40
CA GLY A 204 -7.35 -25.23 5.36
C GLY A 204 -7.02 -24.35 6.54
N ARG A 205 -7.85 -24.44 7.57
CA ARG A 205 -7.66 -23.78 8.85
C ARG A 205 -6.33 -24.32 9.35
N LEU A 206 -5.23 -23.61 9.06
CA LEU A 206 -4.01 -23.75 9.82
C LEU A 206 -4.46 -23.58 11.25
N SER A 207 -4.44 -24.69 11.98
CA SER A 207 -4.73 -24.71 13.40
C SER A 207 -3.95 -23.56 14.03
N LYS A 208 -4.58 -22.88 14.98
CA LYS A 208 -4.11 -21.75 15.77
C LYS A 208 -2.88 -22.16 16.62
N GLY A 209 -1.85 -22.67 15.96
CA GLY A 209 -0.61 -23.20 16.49
C GLY A 209 0.51 -22.29 16.01
N GLN A 210 1.43 -22.02 16.93
CA GLN A 210 2.62 -21.22 16.68
C GLN A 210 3.36 -21.76 15.45
N TYR A 211 3.53 -20.91 14.44
CA TYR A 211 4.33 -21.21 13.26
C TYR A 211 5.49 -20.24 13.19
N VAL A 212 6.70 -20.80 13.16
CA VAL A 212 7.95 -20.05 13.01
C VAL A 212 8.60 -20.51 11.71
N ALA A 213 8.70 -19.59 10.75
CA ALA A 213 9.38 -19.84 9.48
C ALA A 213 10.91 -19.89 9.66
N SER A 214 11.59 -20.61 8.76
CA SER A 214 13.06 -20.66 8.70
C SER A 214 13.64 -19.36 8.14
N ASP A 215 14.78 -18.92 8.66
CA ASP A 215 15.52 -17.74 8.21
C ASP A 215 16.54 -18.05 7.09
N ASN A 216 16.59 -19.29 6.59
CA ASN A 216 17.56 -19.72 5.58
C ASN A 216 17.12 -19.38 4.13
N PHE A 217 17.10 -18.09 3.79
CA PHE A 217 16.74 -17.60 2.46
C PHE A 217 17.68 -18.05 1.34
N GLY A 218 18.95 -18.34 1.66
CA GLY A 218 19.95 -18.78 0.67
C GLY A 218 19.72 -20.20 0.12
N SER A 219 18.85 -20.99 0.76
CA SER A 219 18.51 -22.36 0.34
C SER A 219 17.35 -22.45 -0.67
N LEU A 220 16.73 -21.31 -1.02
CA LEU A 220 15.56 -21.26 -1.89
C LEU A 220 15.92 -21.63 -3.33
N THR A 221 15.31 -22.70 -3.85
CA THR A 221 15.49 -23.10 -5.25
C THR A 221 14.75 -22.14 -6.19
N GLU A 222 15.27 -21.94 -7.41
CA GLU A 222 14.59 -21.14 -8.45
C GLU A 222 13.18 -21.66 -8.74
N ASP A 223 13.00 -22.97 -8.69
CA ASP A 223 11.74 -23.66 -8.89
C ASP A 223 10.72 -23.37 -7.77
N ALA A 224 11.17 -23.29 -6.52
CA ALA A 224 10.35 -22.87 -5.39
C ALA A 224 9.92 -21.40 -5.50
N LYS A 225 10.86 -20.51 -5.87
CA LYS A 225 10.59 -19.09 -6.11
C LYS A 225 9.61 -18.87 -7.25
N ALA A 226 9.77 -19.58 -8.36
CA ALA A 226 8.86 -19.52 -9.50
C ALA A 226 7.45 -19.98 -9.13
N ARG A 227 7.30 -21.08 -8.38
CA ARG A 227 5.99 -21.54 -7.90
C ARG A 227 5.35 -20.59 -6.90
N ALA A 228 6.12 -20.06 -5.95
CA ALA A 228 5.62 -19.07 -5.02
C ALA A 228 5.09 -17.84 -5.77
N LEU A 229 5.86 -17.33 -6.73
CA LEU A 229 5.44 -16.20 -7.57
C LEU A 229 4.15 -16.49 -8.36
N VAL A 230 4.05 -17.65 -9.00
CA VAL A 230 2.83 -18.06 -9.73
C VAL A 230 1.62 -18.17 -8.80
N LYS A 231 1.78 -18.76 -7.61
CA LYS A 231 0.70 -18.86 -6.62
C LYS A 231 0.28 -17.49 -6.11
N SER A 232 1.23 -16.61 -5.77
CA SER A 232 0.97 -15.23 -5.34
C SER A 232 0.20 -14.44 -6.39
N MET A 233 0.66 -14.46 -7.64
CA MET A 233 -0.02 -13.80 -8.75
C MET A 233 -1.43 -14.35 -8.95
N GLY A 234 -1.59 -15.68 -8.89
CA GLY A 234 -2.90 -16.33 -9.02
C GLY A 234 -3.87 -15.91 -7.91
N GLU A 235 -3.43 -15.92 -6.65
CA GLU A 235 -4.24 -15.51 -5.51
C GLU A 235 -4.68 -14.04 -5.63
N ILE A 236 -3.75 -13.13 -5.95
CA ILE A 236 -4.06 -11.71 -6.12
C ILE A 236 -5.09 -11.50 -7.24
N LEU A 237 -4.90 -12.14 -8.40
CA LEU A 237 -5.82 -11.96 -9.53
C LEU A 237 -7.22 -12.52 -9.25
N PHE A 238 -7.33 -13.67 -8.58
CA PHE A 238 -8.63 -14.19 -8.14
C PHE A 238 -9.28 -13.28 -7.11
N MET A 239 -8.51 -12.77 -6.15
CA MET A 239 -9.00 -11.82 -5.17
C MET A 239 -9.56 -10.55 -5.84
N CYS A 240 -8.86 -10.00 -6.84
CA CYS A 240 -9.35 -8.87 -7.64
C CYS A 240 -10.66 -9.20 -8.39
N GLY A 241 -10.83 -10.43 -8.86
CA GLY A 241 -12.05 -10.88 -9.55
C GLY A 241 -13.11 -11.49 -8.63
N ASP A 242 -13.23 -11.03 -7.38
CA ASP A 242 -14.18 -11.48 -6.36
C ASP A 242 -14.15 -13.00 -6.12
N ASN A 243 -12.98 -13.62 -6.25
CA ASN A 243 -12.74 -15.08 -6.21
C ASN A 243 -13.53 -15.89 -7.25
N LYS A 244 -14.03 -15.25 -8.32
CA LYS A 244 -14.81 -15.91 -9.38
C LYS A 244 -14.04 -16.03 -10.70
N ARG A 245 -13.13 -15.09 -10.97
CA ARG A 245 -12.36 -15.05 -12.21
C ARG A 245 -10.99 -14.42 -12.01
N ALA A 246 -10.07 -14.77 -12.89
CA ALA A 246 -8.79 -14.09 -13.07
C ALA A 246 -8.58 -13.84 -14.57
N VAL A 247 -8.17 -12.63 -14.91
CA VAL A 247 -7.82 -12.22 -16.26
C VAL A 247 -6.30 -12.12 -16.33
N ILE A 248 -5.70 -12.80 -17.31
CA ILE A 248 -4.24 -12.83 -17.50
C ILE A 248 -3.92 -12.11 -18.80
N ALA A 249 -3.24 -10.96 -18.68
CA ALA A 249 -2.72 -10.21 -19.81
C ALA A 249 -1.29 -10.66 -20.14
N THR A 250 -1.05 -10.94 -21.41
CA THR A 250 0.22 -11.37 -21.99
C THR A 250 0.51 -10.61 -23.28
N LEU A 251 1.62 -10.93 -23.94
CA LEU A 251 2.02 -10.32 -25.20
C LEU A 251 1.87 -11.29 -26.38
N ASN A 252 1.49 -10.76 -27.53
CA ASN A 252 1.31 -11.51 -28.78
C ASN A 252 2.57 -12.28 -29.24
N VAL A 253 3.77 -11.83 -28.84
CA VAL A 253 5.03 -12.37 -29.38
C VAL A 253 5.41 -13.75 -28.81
N VAL A 254 4.64 -14.29 -27.87
CA VAL A 254 5.05 -15.48 -27.08
C VAL A 254 4.16 -16.68 -27.39
N GLY A 255 4.30 -17.20 -28.62
CA GLY A 255 3.72 -18.46 -29.08
C GLY A 255 4.71 -19.62 -29.24
N LEU A 256 5.89 -19.61 -28.59
CA LEU A 256 6.92 -20.64 -28.78
C LEU A 256 7.04 -21.63 -27.62
N ASP A 257 6.80 -22.91 -27.91
CA ASP A 257 7.06 -24.07 -27.06
C ASP A 257 8.56 -24.47 -27.05
N THR A 258 9.43 -23.60 -26.53
CA THR A 258 10.86 -23.90 -26.29
C THR A 258 11.24 -23.81 -24.81
N LYS A 259 12.21 -24.60 -24.34
CA LYS A 259 12.54 -24.71 -22.90
C LYS A 259 13.23 -23.45 -22.34
N GLY A 260 12.71 -22.96 -21.21
CA GLY A 260 13.36 -22.16 -20.15
C GLY A 260 14.24 -20.98 -20.56
N PHE A 261 15.52 -21.22 -20.80
CA PHE A 261 16.52 -20.16 -21.01
C PHE A 261 16.40 -19.48 -22.38
N ALA A 262 16.08 -20.23 -23.44
CA ALA A 262 15.88 -19.66 -24.76
C ALA A 262 14.66 -18.71 -24.79
N LYS A 263 13.64 -18.97 -23.95
CA LYS A 263 12.43 -18.14 -23.88
C LYS A 263 12.73 -16.72 -23.40
N ASN A 264 13.56 -16.56 -22.37
CA ASN A 264 13.86 -15.23 -21.83
C ASN A 264 14.61 -14.37 -22.85
N GLU A 265 15.56 -14.95 -23.59
CA GLU A 265 16.31 -14.24 -24.63
C GLU A 265 15.43 -13.91 -25.84
N ILE A 266 14.55 -14.83 -26.26
CA ILE A 266 13.57 -14.58 -27.33
C ILE A 266 12.61 -13.46 -26.94
N VAL A 267 12.08 -13.49 -25.71
CA VAL A 267 11.17 -12.44 -25.20
C VAL A 267 11.90 -11.11 -25.08
N ALA A 268 13.16 -11.11 -24.64
CA ALA A 268 13.96 -9.88 -24.58
C ALA A 268 14.19 -9.27 -25.97
N LYS A 269 14.58 -10.09 -26.97
CA LYS A 269 14.75 -9.65 -28.37
C LYS A 269 13.43 -9.18 -29.00
N ALA A 270 12.33 -9.86 -28.72
CA ALA A 270 11.00 -9.47 -29.17
C ALA A 270 10.54 -8.11 -28.60
N LEU A 271 11.02 -7.76 -27.41
CA LEU A 271 10.73 -6.50 -26.73
C LEU A 271 11.76 -5.41 -27.03
N GLU A 272 12.83 -5.73 -27.75
CA GLU A 272 13.88 -4.79 -28.13
C GLU A 272 13.31 -3.80 -29.15
N GLY A 273 13.38 -2.50 -28.83
CA GLY A 273 12.79 -1.43 -29.66
C GLY A 273 11.29 -1.22 -29.48
N LEU A 274 10.61 -2.02 -28.62
CA LEU A 274 9.21 -1.81 -28.32
C LEU A 274 9.01 -0.61 -27.38
N SER A 275 8.23 0.38 -27.81
CA SER A 275 7.83 1.54 -27.03
C SER A 275 6.31 1.66 -27.02
N ILE A 276 5.73 1.84 -25.84
CA ILE A 276 4.28 2.07 -25.68
C ILE A 276 4.11 3.56 -25.47
N GLU A 277 3.62 4.26 -26.49
CA GLU A 277 3.34 5.70 -26.39
C GLU A 277 1.83 5.99 -26.37
N SER A 278 1.01 5.02 -26.78
CA SER A 278 -0.42 5.18 -26.90
C SER A 278 -1.22 3.92 -26.57
N ALA A 279 -2.53 4.08 -26.38
CA ALA A 279 -3.47 2.97 -26.27
C ALA A 279 -3.45 2.06 -27.50
N PHE A 280 -3.21 2.60 -28.69
CA PHE A 280 -3.13 1.82 -29.92
C PHE A 280 -1.92 0.90 -29.96
N ASP A 281 -0.77 1.36 -29.45
CA ASP A 281 0.43 0.51 -29.32
C ASP A 281 0.18 -0.63 -28.35
N LEU A 282 -0.50 -0.34 -27.22
CA LEU A 282 -0.90 -1.34 -26.25
C LEU A 282 -1.87 -2.38 -26.85
N GLN A 283 -2.87 -1.94 -27.64
CA GLN A 283 -3.85 -2.82 -28.27
C GLN A 283 -3.20 -3.86 -29.19
N LYS A 284 -2.22 -3.44 -30.00
CA LYS A 284 -1.54 -4.34 -30.94
C LYS A 284 -0.84 -5.51 -30.25
N ILE A 285 -0.25 -5.26 -29.09
CA ILE A 285 0.64 -6.20 -28.42
C ILE A 285 -0.06 -7.02 -27.35
N LEU A 286 -1.13 -6.51 -26.75
CA LEU A 286 -1.81 -7.11 -25.60
C LEU A 286 -2.69 -8.30 -26.03
N ARG A 287 -2.61 -9.41 -25.31
CA ARG A 287 -3.47 -10.59 -25.47
C ARG A 287 -3.96 -11.06 -24.12
N ILE A 288 -5.24 -11.42 -24.04
CA ILE A 288 -5.89 -11.68 -22.76
C ILE A 288 -6.58 -13.04 -22.75
N GLU A 289 -6.47 -13.73 -21.62
CA GLU A 289 -7.22 -14.95 -21.34
C GLU A 289 -7.93 -14.83 -19.98
N THR A 290 -9.21 -15.18 -19.94
CA THR A 290 -10.02 -15.18 -18.71
C THR A 290 -10.19 -16.59 -18.20
N HIS A 291 -9.93 -16.79 -16.92
CA HIS A 291 -10.01 -18.08 -16.25
C HIS A 291 -10.96 -18.00 -15.06
N THR A 292 -11.87 -18.96 -14.94
CA THR A 292 -12.77 -19.11 -13.78
C THR A 292 -12.29 -20.18 -12.79
N SER A 293 -11.31 -21.00 -13.19
CA SER A 293 -10.70 -22.03 -12.35
C SER A 293 -9.27 -21.68 -11.98
N GLN A 294 -8.95 -21.77 -10.68
CA GLN A 294 -7.63 -21.45 -10.14
C GLN A 294 -6.53 -22.31 -10.76
N THR A 295 -6.78 -23.62 -10.96
CA THR A 295 -5.80 -24.52 -11.59
C THR A 295 -5.45 -24.07 -13.01
N SER A 296 -6.45 -23.69 -13.81
CA SER A 296 -6.23 -23.24 -15.19
C SER A 296 -5.44 -21.92 -15.25
N ALA A 297 -5.74 -20.99 -14.35
CA ALA A 297 -5.04 -19.72 -14.25
C ALA A 297 -3.59 -19.91 -13.81
N LEU A 298 -3.34 -20.76 -12.80
CA LEU A 298 -1.98 -21.07 -12.34
C LEU A 298 -1.14 -21.72 -13.44
N GLN A 299 -1.73 -22.64 -14.22
CA GLN A 299 -1.05 -23.24 -15.38
C GLN A 299 -0.70 -22.18 -16.43
N LYS A 300 -1.62 -21.26 -16.73
CA LYS A 300 -1.37 -20.17 -17.69
C LYS A 300 -0.31 -19.19 -17.18
N LEU A 301 -0.38 -18.77 -15.92
CA LEU A 301 0.61 -17.91 -15.26
C LEU A 301 1.99 -18.56 -15.28
N HIS A 302 2.09 -19.86 -14.96
CA HIS A 302 3.35 -20.58 -15.02
C HIS A 302 3.95 -20.59 -16.44
N LYS A 303 3.13 -20.80 -17.47
CA LYS A 303 3.57 -20.73 -18.87
C LYS A 303 3.98 -19.31 -19.29
N ALA A 304 3.27 -18.29 -18.80
CA ALA A 304 3.51 -16.88 -19.09
C ALA A 304 4.59 -16.24 -18.19
N LEU A 305 5.15 -16.97 -17.23
CA LEU A 305 6.11 -16.45 -16.26
C LEU A 305 7.31 -15.72 -16.91
N PRO A 306 7.93 -16.22 -18.00
CA PRO A 306 8.97 -15.48 -18.73
C PRO A 306 8.55 -14.06 -19.18
N VAL A 307 7.26 -13.87 -19.50
CA VAL A 307 6.71 -12.57 -19.93
C VAL A 307 6.55 -11.64 -18.73
N PHE A 308 6.08 -12.15 -17.60
CA PHE A 308 6.00 -11.37 -16.35
C PHE A 308 7.39 -11.08 -15.75
N GLN A 309 8.38 -11.91 -16.05
CA GLN A 309 9.78 -11.64 -15.76
C GLN A 309 10.42 -10.73 -16.82
N SER A 310 9.74 -10.37 -17.92
CA SER A 310 10.26 -9.44 -18.91
C SER A 310 10.10 -7.98 -18.45
N ARG A 311 10.64 -7.02 -19.20
CA ARG A 311 10.58 -5.58 -18.87
C ARG A 311 9.15 -5.03 -18.77
N MET A 312 8.15 -5.72 -19.30
CA MET A 312 6.74 -5.32 -19.25
C MET A 312 5.95 -5.94 -18.09
N GLY A 313 6.59 -6.74 -17.25
CA GLY A 313 5.91 -7.60 -16.29
C GLY A 313 5.01 -6.89 -15.31
N ALA A 314 5.47 -5.77 -14.73
CA ALA A 314 4.70 -5.02 -13.75
C ALA A 314 3.43 -4.41 -14.35
N LEU A 315 3.55 -3.82 -15.54
CA LEU A 315 2.41 -3.24 -16.27
C LEU A 315 1.40 -4.33 -16.69
N LEU A 316 1.87 -5.46 -17.22
CA LEU A 316 1.00 -6.58 -17.60
C LEU A 316 0.25 -7.16 -16.39
N PHE A 317 0.91 -7.24 -15.23
CA PHE A 317 0.27 -7.69 -14.02
C PHE A 317 -0.77 -6.70 -13.50
N LEU A 318 -0.49 -5.40 -13.53
CA LEU A 318 -1.48 -4.37 -13.20
C LEU A 318 -2.70 -4.46 -14.12
N ILE A 319 -2.51 -4.57 -15.44
CA ILE A 319 -3.59 -4.73 -16.41
C ILE A 319 -4.40 -6.01 -16.10
N SER A 320 -3.73 -7.11 -15.77
CA SER A 320 -4.37 -8.37 -15.37
C SER A 320 -5.29 -8.16 -14.16
N ALA A 321 -4.82 -7.45 -13.12
CA ALA A 321 -5.59 -7.17 -11.91
C ALA A 321 -6.82 -6.26 -12.19
N LEU A 322 -6.62 -5.18 -12.94
CA LEU A 322 -7.69 -4.25 -13.32
C LEU A 322 -8.80 -4.93 -14.12
N LEU A 323 -8.43 -5.79 -15.09
CA LEU A 323 -9.40 -6.53 -15.88
C LEU A 323 -10.07 -7.65 -15.10
N SER A 324 -9.38 -8.26 -14.14
CA SER A 324 -9.97 -9.26 -13.23
C SER A 324 -11.12 -8.64 -12.44
N ARG A 325 -10.90 -7.46 -11.85
CA ARG A 325 -11.92 -6.66 -11.15
C ARG A 325 -13.00 -6.13 -12.10
N GLY A 326 -12.60 -5.74 -13.31
CA GLY A 326 -13.43 -5.12 -14.33
C GLY A 326 -13.41 -3.59 -14.21
N LEU A 327 -13.31 -2.90 -15.35
CA LEU A 327 -13.08 -1.44 -15.39
C LEU A 327 -14.21 -0.64 -14.74
N ASP A 328 -15.46 -1.04 -14.91
CA ASP A 328 -16.61 -0.36 -14.29
C ASP A 328 -16.64 -0.54 -12.76
N SER A 329 -16.24 -1.72 -12.29
CA SER A 329 -16.11 -2.01 -10.86
C SER A 329 -14.98 -1.19 -10.24
N ILE A 330 -13.84 -1.04 -10.95
CA ILE A 330 -12.76 -0.15 -10.53
C ILE A 330 -13.27 1.29 -10.42
N GLN A 331 -14.02 1.79 -11.40
CA GLN A 331 -14.59 3.15 -11.29
C GLN A 331 -15.58 3.28 -10.14
N SER A 332 -16.33 2.22 -9.83
CA SER A 332 -17.26 2.18 -8.70
C SER A 332 -16.57 2.08 -7.34
N ASP A 333 -15.36 1.50 -7.28
CA ASP A 333 -14.58 1.39 -6.03
C ASP A 333 -14.01 2.75 -5.60
N ARG A 334 -13.78 3.65 -6.56
CA ARG A 334 -13.09 4.93 -6.34
C ARG A 334 -14.01 6.00 -5.75
N ASP A 335 -13.42 6.95 -5.05
CA ASP A 335 -14.10 8.16 -4.59
C ASP A 335 -14.05 9.26 -5.67
N ASP A 336 -12.93 9.37 -6.40
CA ASP A 336 -12.77 10.26 -7.56
C ASP A 336 -12.32 9.46 -8.81
N PRO A 337 -13.25 9.08 -9.71
CA PRO A 337 -12.93 8.30 -10.90
C PRO A 337 -12.25 9.13 -12.01
N SER A 338 -12.15 10.45 -11.86
CA SER A 338 -11.59 11.35 -12.89
C SER A 338 -10.06 11.34 -12.93
N LEU A 339 -9.41 10.96 -11.84
CA LEU A 339 -7.95 10.94 -11.73
C LEU A 339 -7.38 9.65 -12.33
N PRO A 340 -6.16 9.67 -12.90
CA PRO A 340 -5.48 8.45 -13.32
C PRO A 340 -4.94 7.66 -12.11
N LEU A 341 -4.80 6.35 -12.27
CA LEU A 341 -4.24 5.46 -11.23
C LEU A 341 -2.72 5.59 -11.09
N VAL A 342 -2.01 6.02 -12.13
CA VAL A 342 -0.60 6.39 -12.07
C VAL A 342 -0.50 7.89 -11.82
N THR A 343 0.04 8.27 -10.67
CA THR A 343 -0.03 9.66 -10.20
C THR A 343 1.07 10.52 -10.84
N ALA A 344 0.67 11.57 -11.54
CA ALA A 344 1.58 12.63 -12.00
C ALA A 344 2.06 13.51 -10.81
N PRO A 345 3.23 14.16 -10.91
CA PRO A 345 4.16 14.18 -12.05
C PRO A 345 5.19 13.04 -12.04
N PHE A 346 5.27 12.25 -10.96
CA PHE A 346 6.37 11.31 -10.75
C PHE A 346 6.11 9.87 -11.22
N GLY A 347 4.86 9.53 -11.57
CA GLY A 347 4.51 8.22 -12.12
C GLY A 347 4.36 7.11 -11.09
N HIS A 348 4.16 7.45 -9.81
CA HIS A 348 3.98 6.45 -8.74
C HIS A 348 2.65 5.70 -8.86
N ALA A 349 2.64 4.45 -8.39
CA ALA A 349 1.40 3.72 -8.16
C ALA A 349 0.55 4.43 -7.08
N SER A 350 -0.70 4.73 -7.40
CA SER A 350 -1.68 5.24 -6.44
C SER A 350 -2.00 4.22 -5.35
N GLN A 351 -2.63 4.71 -4.27
CA GLN A 351 -3.10 3.84 -3.19
C GLN A 351 -4.21 2.89 -3.69
N GLU A 352 -5.02 3.29 -4.67
CA GLU A 352 -6.01 2.41 -5.30
C GLU A 352 -5.38 1.17 -5.94
N ILE A 353 -4.22 1.33 -6.61
CA ILE A 353 -3.49 0.18 -7.17
C ILE A 353 -3.02 -0.73 -6.04
N VAL A 354 -2.43 -0.18 -4.99
CA VAL A 354 -1.92 -0.97 -3.86
C VAL A 354 -3.07 -1.71 -3.17
N ASN A 355 -4.17 -1.02 -2.87
CA ASN A 355 -5.33 -1.61 -2.22
C ASN A 355 -6.02 -2.67 -3.09
N LEU A 356 -6.09 -2.47 -4.41
CA LEU A 356 -6.59 -3.50 -5.34
C LEU A 356 -5.80 -4.80 -5.18
N LEU A 357 -4.47 -4.72 -5.09
CA LEU A 357 -3.61 -5.90 -4.97
C LEU A 357 -3.58 -6.48 -3.54
N LEU A 358 -3.94 -5.70 -2.53
CA LEU A 358 -3.99 -6.16 -1.13
C LEU A 358 -5.34 -6.77 -0.71
N CYS A 359 -6.45 -6.22 -1.21
CA CYS A 359 -7.81 -6.59 -0.79
C CYS A 359 -8.80 -6.86 -1.93
N GLY A 360 -8.38 -6.72 -3.18
CA GLY A 360 -9.23 -6.95 -4.35
C GLY A 360 -10.12 -5.77 -4.75
N GLN A 361 -10.07 -4.64 -4.03
CA GLN A 361 -10.87 -3.44 -4.32
C GLN A 361 -9.98 -2.21 -4.50
N ALA A 362 -10.27 -1.39 -5.51
CA ALA A 362 -9.50 -0.18 -5.82
C ALA A 362 -9.94 1.05 -5.00
N VAL A 363 -10.17 0.84 -3.70
CA VAL A 363 -10.53 1.93 -2.77
C VAL A 363 -9.32 2.83 -2.49
N PRO A 364 -9.48 4.16 -2.39
CA PRO A 364 -8.34 5.07 -2.29
C PRO A 364 -7.82 5.22 -0.85
N ASN A 365 -8.62 4.88 0.16
CA ASN A 365 -8.27 5.12 1.56
C ASN A 365 -7.83 3.85 2.30
N VAL A 366 -7.04 4.06 3.37
CA VAL A 366 -6.43 2.99 4.18
C VAL A 366 -7.08 2.80 5.55
N PHE A 367 -8.15 3.54 5.86
CA PHE A 367 -8.97 3.33 7.07
C PHE A 367 -9.99 2.19 6.88
N ASP A 368 -10.59 1.69 7.96
CA ASP A 368 -11.58 0.63 7.87
C ASP A 368 -12.98 1.13 7.48
N GLY A 369 -13.69 0.38 6.64
CA GLY A 369 -15.08 0.60 6.30
C GLY A 369 -15.30 1.86 5.47
N ARG A 370 -16.21 2.73 5.92
CA ARG A 370 -16.55 3.99 5.26
C ARG A 370 -16.52 5.14 6.26
N MET A 371 -16.11 6.31 5.80
CA MET A 371 -16.12 7.53 6.61
C MET A 371 -17.21 8.47 6.12
N ASP A 372 -18.15 8.83 6.99
CA ASP A 372 -19.21 9.81 6.71
C ASP A 372 -18.67 11.22 6.93
N LEU A 373 -18.72 12.05 5.90
CA LEU A 373 -18.33 13.47 5.95
C LEU A 373 -19.53 14.40 6.19
N GLY A 374 -20.73 13.84 6.35
CA GLY A 374 -21.98 14.58 6.40
C GLY A 374 -22.54 14.88 5.00
N GLY A 375 -23.80 15.30 4.94
CA GLY A 375 -24.45 15.69 3.67
C GLY A 375 -24.61 14.54 2.67
N GLY A 376 -24.53 13.28 3.11
CA GLY A 376 -24.59 12.10 2.24
C GLY A 376 -23.28 11.77 1.52
N MET A 377 -22.18 12.44 1.85
CA MET A 377 -20.85 12.18 1.30
C MET A 377 -20.12 11.13 2.14
N PHE A 378 -19.67 10.06 1.50
CA PHE A 378 -18.91 8.99 2.15
C PHE A 378 -17.59 8.77 1.42
N LEU A 379 -16.51 8.60 2.18
CA LEU A 379 -15.23 8.10 1.66
C LEU A 379 -15.13 6.60 1.88
N LYS A 380 -14.61 5.87 0.89
CA LYS A 380 -14.49 4.41 0.93
C LYS A 380 -13.10 3.99 1.42
N GLY A 381 -13.07 3.13 2.43
CA GLY A 381 -11.88 2.49 2.95
C GLY A 381 -11.92 0.97 2.76
N ILE A 382 -11.16 0.26 3.59
CA ILE A 382 -10.96 -1.18 3.53
C ILE A 382 -12.07 -1.91 4.30
N PHE A 383 -12.83 -2.76 3.62
CA PHE A 383 -14.01 -3.41 4.21
C PHE A 383 -13.71 -4.72 4.95
N THR A 384 -12.62 -5.39 4.62
CA THR A 384 -12.31 -6.74 5.14
C THR A 384 -10.84 -6.85 5.51
N SER A 385 -10.53 -7.69 6.51
CA SER A 385 -9.16 -8.08 6.83
C SER A 385 -8.43 -8.66 5.61
N VAL A 386 -7.14 -8.39 5.51
CA VAL A 386 -6.30 -8.81 4.38
C VAL A 386 -5.34 -9.94 4.75
N GLU A 387 -4.86 -10.68 3.73
CA GLU A 387 -3.88 -11.74 3.93
C GLU A 387 -2.50 -11.16 4.30
N VAL A 388 -2.08 -10.08 3.65
CA VAL A 388 -0.85 -9.30 3.96
C VAL A 388 -1.22 -7.83 4.11
N GLY A 389 -0.60 -7.16 5.07
CA GLY A 389 -1.02 -5.85 5.57
C GLY A 389 -0.37 -4.67 4.86
N PHE A 390 -0.65 -3.49 5.38
CA PHE A 390 -0.07 -2.23 4.92
C PHE A 390 0.22 -1.30 6.08
N LEU A 391 1.36 -0.62 6.03
CA LEU A 391 1.76 0.48 6.92
C LEU A 391 2.29 1.64 6.09
N THR A 392 2.21 2.85 6.60
CA THR A 392 2.76 4.02 5.89
C THR A 392 3.36 5.05 6.83
N LEU A 393 4.43 5.69 6.37
CA LEU A 393 5.05 6.83 7.06
C LEU A 393 4.07 8.01 7.17
N LEU A 394 3.13 8.12 6.23
CA LEU A 394 2.11 9.18 6.24
C LEU A 394 1.21 9.12 7.48
N GLU A 395 1.05 7.95 8.09
CA GLU A 395 0.30 7.81 9.34
C GLU A 395 1.07 8.39 10.53
N SER A 396 2.37 8.12 10.65
CA SER A 396 3.18 8.72 11.72
C SER A 396 3.30 10.25 11.60
N LEU A 397 3.12 10.76 10.38
CA LEU A 397 3.05 12.19 10.08
C LEU A 397 1.63 12.77 10.23
N ASN A 398 0.66 11.98 10.69
CA ASN A 398 -0.74 12.36 10.89
C ASN A 398 -1.50 12.81 9.62
N PHE A 399 -1.02 12.42 8.42
CA PHE A 399 -1.73 12.69 7.16
C PHE A 399 -2.88 11.72 6.89
N CYS A 400 -2.82 10.51 7.45
CA CYS A 400 -3.88 9.52 7.35
C CYS A 400 -3.91 8.62 8.60
N LYS A 401 -4.95 7.80 8.72
CA LYS A 401 -5.05 6.78 9.76
C LYS A 401 -5.24 5.42 9.08
N VAL A 402 -4.30 4.50 9.31
CA VAL A 402 -4.41 3.14 8.76
C VAL A 402 -5.32 2.32 9.67
N GLY A 403 -6.28 1.64 9.07
CA GLY A 403 -7.27 0.81 9.74
C GLY A 403 -6.70 -0.52 10.24
N GLN A 404 -7.44 -1.17 11.13
CA GLN A 404 -7.09 -2.46 11.70
C GLN A 404 -7.06 -3.57 10.65
N HIS A 405 -7.89 -3.49 9.61
CA HIS A 405 -7.89 -4.48 8.54
C HIS A 405 -6.53 -4.59 7.85
N LEU A 406 -5.80 -3.47 7.70
CA LEU A 406 -4.46 -3.42 7.11
C LEU A 406 -3.33 -3.57 8.14
N LYS A 407 -3.52 -3.10 9.38
CA LYS A 407 -2.52 -3.21 10.46
C LYS A 407 -2.39 -4.61 11.03
N CYS A 408 -3.47 -5.38 11.02
CA CYS A 408 -3.57 -6.72 11.60
C CYS A 408 -3.87 -7.76 10.51
N PRO A 409 -2.96 -7.95 9.53
CA PRO A 409 -3.15 -8.95 8.49
C PRO A 409 -3.13 -10.38 9.05
N LYS A 410 -3.58 -11.34 8.24
CA LYS A 410 -3.51 -12.75 8.64
C LYS A 410 -2.07 -13.27 8.76
N TRP A 411 -1.18 -12.82 7.88
CA TRP A 411 0.25 -13.17 7.91
C TRP A 411 1.05 -11.94 8.33
N PRO A 412 2.10 -12.09 9.16
CA PRO A 412 2.87 -10.96 9.69
C PRO A 412 3.80 -10.38 8.61
N ILE A 413 3.21 -9.85 7.55
CA ILE A 413 3.84 -9.29 6.37
C ILE A 413 3.08 -8.02 6.04
N TRP A 414 3.78 -6.91 5.88
CA TRP A 414 3.23 -5.60 5.57
C TRP A 414 3.97 -4.97 4.40
N VAL A 415 3.22 -4.45 3.43
CA VAL A 415 3.74 -3.47 2.49
C VAL A 415 3.91 -2.15 3.23
N VAL A 416 5.09 -1.53 3.15
CA VAL A 416 5.38 -0.26 3.81
C VAL A 416 5.54 0.83 2.76
N GLY A 417 4.62 1.80 2.76
CA GLY A 417 4.66 2.96 1.85
C GLY A 417 5.28 4.20 2.49
N SER A 418 6.23 4.82 1.80
CA SER A 418 6.71 6.17 2.08
C SER A 418 6.11 7.18 1.11
N GLU A 419 6.64 8.41 1.08
CA GLU A 419 6.24 9.45 0.11
C GLU A 419 6.52 9.04 -1.36
N SER A 420 7.52 8.19 -1.60
CA SER A 420 8.06 7.93 -2.95
C SER A 420 8.31 6.46 -3.27
N HIS A 421 8.27 5.57 -2.28
CA HIS A 421 8.71 4.19 -2.44
C HIS A 421 7.90 3.20 -1.60
N TYR A 422 7.75 1.97 -2.11
CA TYR A 422 7.11 0.86 -1.40
C TYR A 422 8.09 -0.27 -1.14
N THR A 423 8.15 -0.71 0.11
CA THR A 423 9.01 -1.78 0.62
C THR A 423 8.20 -2.85 1.34
N VAL A 424 8.83 -3.90 1.84
CA VAL A 424 8.14 -4.98 2.58
C VAL A 424 8.79 -5.19 3.94
N LEU A 425 7.96 -5.27 4.98
CA LEU A 425 8.32 -5.58 6.36
C LEU A 425 7.64 -6.90 6.75
N PHE A 426 8.32 -7.81 7.42
CA PHE A 426 7.71 -9.07 7.82
C PHE A 426 8.35 -9.68 9.08
N ALA A 427 7.64 -10.60 9.72
CA ALA A 427 8.15 -11.46 10.78
C ALA A 427 8.11 -12.94 10.33
N LEU A 428 8.96 -13.76 10.93
CA LEU A 428 8.96 -15.21 10.71
C LEU A 428 7.98 -15.94 11.62
N ASP A 429 7.65 -15.33 12.77
CA ASP A 429 6.74 -15.87 13.77
C ASP A 429 5.39 -15.15 13.69
N THR A 430 4.31 -15.91 13.54
CA THR A 430 2.95 -15.37 13.48
C THR A 430 2.49 -14.77 14.81
N THR A 431 3.06 -15.20 15.94
CA THR A 431 2.69 -14.73 17.29
C THR A 431 3.04 -13.26 17.54
N VAL A 432 3.85 -12.64 16.68
CA VAL A 432 4.11 -11.19 16.69
C VAL A 432 2.82 -10.36 16.57
N GLN A 433 1.79 -10.95 15.96
CA GLN A 433 0.48 -10.31 15.83
C GLN A 433 -0.48 -10.60 16.99
N ASP A 434 -0.16 -11.56 17.86
CA ASP A 434 -1.01 -11.92 18.98
C ASP A 434 -1.10 -10.74 19.93
N GLU A 435 -2.32 -10.37 20.31
CA GLU A 435 -2.53 -9.44 21.40
C GLU A 435 -2.06 -10.11 22.69
N ASN A 436 -1.30 -9.38 23.50
CA ASN A 436 -0.98 -9.89 24.83
C ASN A 436 -2.20 -9.73 25.76
N GLU A 437 -2.18 -10.42 26.89
CA GLU A 437 -3.29 -10.36 27.88
C GLU A 437 -3.64 -8.92 28.29
N LEU A 438 -2.67 -8.00 28.30
CA LEU A 438 -2.91 -6.59 28.65
C LEU A 438 -3.66 -5.85 27.54
N GLU A 439 -3.27 -6.04 26.28
CA GLU A 439 -3.89 -5.41 25.11
C GLU A 439 -5.33 -5.89 24.92
N GLU A 440 -5.58 -7.19 25.08
CA GLU A 440 -6.93 -7.77 25.02
C GLU A 440 -7.80 -7.23 26.17
N ARG A 441 -7.24 -7.18 27.39
CA ARG A 441 -7.94 -6.64 28.56
C ARG A 441 -8.21 -5.14 28.44
N GLU A 442 -7.25 -4.36 27.93
CA GLU A 442 -7.42 -2.94 27.64
C GLU A 442 -8.55 -2.74 26.65
N SER A 443 -8.54 -3.46 25.54
CA SER A 443 -9.56 -3.37 24.50
C SER A 443 -10.95 -3.74 25.03
N GLN A 444 -11.05 -4.76 25.90
CA GLN A 444 -12.29 -5.13 26.56
C GLN A 444 -12.82 -4.00 27.45
N ILE A 445 -11.97 -3.45 28.33
CA ILE A 445 -12.34 -2.39 29.27
C ILE A 445 -12.68 -1.09 28.51
N ARG A 446 -11.90 -0.77 27.48
CA ARG A 446 -12.10 0.38 26.60
C ARG A 446 -13.43 0.29 25.87
N ARG A 447 -13.77 -0.87 25.31
CA ARG A 447 -15.06 -1.08 24.65
C ARG A 447 -16.24 -0.89 25.60
N ALA A 448 -16.14 -1.40 26.83
CA ALA A 448 -17.17 -1.19 27.85
C ALA A 448 -17.29 0.29 28.24
N PHE A 449 -16.15 0.98 28.36
CA PHE A 449 -16.12 2.42 28.63
C PHE A 449 -16.75 3.25 27.50
N ASP A 450 -16.32 3.02 26.26
CA ASP A 450 -16.81 3.74 25.09
C ASP A 450 -18.30 3.47 24.82
N ALA A 451 -18.82 2.29 25.19
CA ALA A 451 -20.26 1.99 25.12
C ALA A 451 -21.11 2.87 26.06
N GLN A 452 -20.50 3.43 27.11
CA GLN A 452 -21.14 4.37 28.04
C GLN A 452 -20.77 5.83 27.74
N ASP A 453 -19.90 6.08 26.75
CA ASP A 453 -19.49 7.42 26.33
C ASP A 453 -20.55 8.06 25.42
N GLN A 454 -21.40 8.89 26.03
CA GLN A 454 -22.42 9.68 25.31
C GLN A 454 -21.85 10.94 24.65
N SER A 455 -20.57 11.27 24.88
CA SER A 455 -19.92 12.45 24.31
C SER A 455 -19.41 12.25 22.88
N GLY A 456 -19.54 11.03 22.34
CA GLY A 456 -19.09 10.70 20.99
C GLY A 456 -17.57 10.49 20.88
N GLY A 457 -16.93 10.02 21.96
CA GLY A 457 -15.50 9.70 22.01
C GLY A 457 -14.64 10.75 22.72
N GLY A 458 -15.24 11.62 23.54
CA GLY A 458 -14.54 12.59 24.38
C GLY A 458 -13.76 11.95 25.54
N GLY A 459 -13.92 10.65 25.78
CA GLY A 459 -13.10 9.90 26.73
C GLY A 459 -13.51 10.08 28.19
N PHE A 460 -14.77 10.43 28.44
CA PHE A 460 -15.36 10.50 29.78
C PHE A 460 -16.79 9.95 29.82
N ILE A 461 -17.21 9.43 30.98
CA ILE A 461 -18.55 8.83 31.21
C ILE A 461 -19.17 9.31 32.52
N SER A 462 -20.48 9.16 32.68
CA SER A 462 -21.16 9.48 33.95
C SER A 462 -20.85 8.44 35.03
N VAL A 463 -21.08 8.81 36.29
CA VAL A 463 -20.93 7.88 37.43
C VAL A 463 -21.87 6.67 37.29
N GLU A 464 -23.08 6.85 36.78
CA GLU A 464 -24.01 5.74 36.51
C GLU A 464 -23.46 4.79 35.44
N GLY A 465 -22.94 5.34 34.34
CA GLY A 465 -22.31 4.57 33.27
C GLY A 465 -21.09 3.80 33.77
N PHE A 466 -20.30 4.40 34.66
CA PHE A 466 -19.12 3.76 35.23
C PHE A 466 -19.42 2.48 36.00
N HIS A 467 -20.51 2.44 36.77
CA HIS A 467 -20.92 1.21 37.47
C HIS A 467 -21.28 0.08 36.49
N GLN A 468 -21.78 0.42 35.30
CA GLN A 468 -22.03 -0.56 34.24
C GLN A 468 -20.70 -1.08 33.67
N VAL A 469 -19.72 -0.20 33.40
CA VAL A 469 -18.37 -0.58 32.95
C VAL A 469 -17.71 -1.57 33.91
N LEU A 470 -17.76 -1.29 35.22
CA LEU A 470 -17.17 -2.18 36.24
C LEU A 470 -17.81 -3.58 36.23
N ARG A 471 -19.13 -3.66 36.06
CA ARG A 471 -19.85 -4.95 35.96
C ARG A 471 -19.50 -5.69 34.68
N GLU A 472 -19.54 -5.02 33.54
CA GLU A 472 -19.27 -5.63 32.22
C GLU A 472 -17.84 -6.11 32.08
N ALA A 473 -16.88 -5.34 32.61
CA ALA A 473 -15.47 -5.71 32.62
C ALA A 473 -15.08 -6.66 33.77
N GLY A 474 -15.98 -6.92 34.73
CA GLY A 474 -15.70 -7.77 35.89
C GLY A 474 -14.64 -7.20 36.84
N ILE A 475 -14.69 -5.89 37.10
CA ILE A 475 -13.72 -5.15 37.92
C ILE A 475 -14.32 -4.89 39.30
N ARG A 476 -13.56 -5.17 40.36
CA ARG A 476 -13.93 -4.93 41.76
C ARG A 476 -13.01 -3.87 42.37
N LEU A 477 -13.46 -2.62 42.38
CA LEU A 477 -12.71 -1.53 42.98
C LEU A 477 -12.90 -1.45 44.51
N PRO A 478 -11.83 -1.24 45.29
CA PRO A 478 -11.95 -0.83 46.69
C PRO A 478 -12.69 0.50 46.82
N SER A 479 -13.43 0.69 47.93
CA SER A 479 -14.27 1.88 48.16
C SER A 479 -13.49 3.18 48.04
N GLU A 480 -12.27 3.26 48.57
CA GLU A 480 -11.43 4.46 48.49
C GLU A 480 -11.13 4.90 47.05
N LYS A 481 -10.82 3.93 46.17
CA LYS A 481 -10.52 4.19 44.74
C LYS A 481 -11.79 4.54 43.96
N LEU A 482 -12.92 3.91 44.31
CA LEU A 482 -14.22 4.19 43.71
C LEU A 482 -14.70 5.61 44.05
N ASP A 483 -14.62 5.99 45.33
CA ASP A 483 -15.01 7.31 45.82
C ASP A 483 -14.14 8.41 45.22
N HIS A 484 -12.83 8.15 45.09
CA HIS A 484 -11.90 9.08 44.42
C HIS A 484 -12.30 9.35 42.97
N LEU A 485 -12.49 8.28 42.17
CA LEU A 485 -12.89 8.42 40.76
C LEU A 485 -14.26 9.10 40.61
N CYS A 486 -15.21 8.84 41.51
CA CYS A 486 -16.55 9.40 41.43
C CYS A 486 -16.67 10.84 41.97
N SER A 487 -15.65 11.36 42.64
CA SER A 487 -15.70 12.66 43.34
C SER A 487 -15.95 13.87 42.43
N THR A 488 -15.54 13.79 41.17
CA THR A 488 -15.67 14.84 40.15
C THR A 488 -17.03 14.81 39.42
N GLY A 489 -17.84 13.78 39.62
CA GLY A 489 -19.14 13.59 38.96
C GLY A 489 -19.07 13.01 37.54
N PHE A 490 -17.88 12.78 37.00
CA PHE A 490 -17.65 12.11 35.72
C PHE A 490 -16.30 11.38 35.75
N ILE A 491 -16.19 10.29 35.00
CA ILE A 491 -14.99 9.45 35.00
C ILE A 491 -14.23 9.66 33.70
N VAL A 492 -12.95 10.02 33.79
CA VAL A 492 -12.05 10.15 32.64
C VAL A 492 -11.33 8.83 32.39
N TRP A 493 -11.20 8.42 31.12
CA TRP A 493 -10.54 7.17 30.74
C TRP A 493 -9.12 7.05 31.31
N SER A 494 -8.32 8.11 31.21
CA SER A 494 -6.92 8.10 31.65
C SER A 494 -6.80 7.80 33.14
N GLU A 495 -7.59 8.48 33.98
CA GLU A 495 -7.60 8.29 35.43
C GLU A 495 -8.10 6.88 35.81
N PHE A 496 -9.17 6.43 35.16
CA PHE A 496 -9.68 5.08 35.36
C PHE A 496 -8.65 4.01 34.98
N TRP A 497 -8.01 4.17 33.82
CA TRP A 497 -7.00 3.24 33.33
C TRP A 497 -5.81 3.14 34.29
N GLN A 498 -5.34 4.26 34.85
CA GLN A 498 -4.30 4.25 35.89
C GLN A 498 -4.72 3.42 37.11
N VAL A 499 -5.97 3.56 37.56
CA VAL A 499 -6.49 2.79 38.69
C VAL A 499 -6.51 1.28 38.39
N ILE A 500 -6.84 0.88 37.15
CA ILE A 500 -6.83 -0.51 36.69
C ILE A 500 -5.42 -1.08 36.64
N LEU A 501 -4.49 -0.31 36.11
CA LEU A 501 -3.07 -0.64 36.07
C LEU A 501 -2.51 -0.91 37.47
N ASP A 502 -3.02 -0.22 38.51
CA ASP A 502 -2.64 -0.40 39.91
C ASP A 502 -3.47 -1.43 40.69
N LEU A 503 -4.49 -2.02 40.08
CA LEU A 503 -5.41 -2.94 40.74
C LEU A 503 -4.94 -4.39 40.57
N ASP A 504 -5.04 -5.21 41.63
CA ASP A 504 -4.65 -6.62 41.59
C ASP A 504 -5.46 -7.42 40.56
N LYS A 505 -4.83 -8.41 39.91
CA LYS A 505 -5.48 -9.29 38.93
C LYS A 505 -6.71 -10.02 39.49
N SER A 506 -6.70 -10.40 40.78
CA SER A 506 -7.83 -11.06 41.45
C SER A 506 -9.07 -10.16 41.57
N LEU A 507 -8.87 -8.85 41.47
CA LEU A 507 -9.91 -7.82 41.49
C LEU A 507 -10.27 -7.33 40.08
N GLY A 508 -9.75 -7.98 39.04
CA GLY A 508 -9.97 -7.61 37.65
C GLY A 508 -9.07 -6.48 37.15
N GLY A 509 -8.03 -6.12 37.91
CA GLY A 509 -7.00 -5.16 37.53
C GLY A 509 -5.82 -5.78 36.77
N LEU A 510 -4.80 -4.96 36.51
CA LEU A 510 -3.65 -5.30 35.68
C LEU A 510 -2.30 -5.08 36.39
N LYS A 511 -2.29 -5.00 37.73
CA LYS A 511 -1.07 -4.81 38.50
C LYS A 511 -0.09 -5.94 38.24
N ASP A 512 1.04 -5.58 37.65
CA ASP A 512 2.14 -6.49 37.39
C ASP A 512 3.28 -6.23 38.36
N SER A 513 3.46 -7.14 39.32
CA SER A 513 4.55 -7.07 40.29
C SER A 513 5.93 -7.37 39.67
N SER A 514 5.98 -7.91 38.44
CA SER A 514 7.21 -8.23 37.72
C SER A 514 7.72 -7.10 36.81
N GLY A 515 6.86 -6.15 36.42
CA GLY A 515 7.17 -5.08 35.46
C GLY A 515 7.46 -5.57 34.03
N LEU A 516 7.17 -6.83 33.71
CA LEU A 516 7.44 -7.48 32.42
C LEU A 516 6.18 -7.76 31.60
N MET A 517 4.98 -7.63 32.19
CA MET A 517 3.73 -7.90 31.51
C MET A 517 3.48 -6.93 30.37
N GLY A 518 3.26 -7.48 29.18
CA GLY A 518 3.07 -6.71 27.96
C GLY A 518 4.37 -6.33 27.25
N LYS A 519 5.54 -6.65 27.82
CA LYS A 519 6.81 -6.55 27.09
C LYS A 519 6.80 -7.55 25.94
N LYS A 520 6.91 -7.05 24.70
CA LYS A 520 7.12 -7.90 23.53
C LYS A 520 8.54 -7.70 23.01
N VAL A 521 9.24 -8.79 22.72
CA VAL A 521 10.52 -8.74 22.02
C VAL A 521 10.45 -9.73 20.86
N PHE A 522 10.65 -9.25 19.65
CA PHE A 522 10.58 -10.06 18.44
C PHE A 522 11.45 -9.47 17.34
N ASP A 523 11.71 -10.26 16.31
CA ASP A 523 12.49 -9.84 15.15
C ASP A 523 11.57 -9.52 13.97
N LEU A 524 11.85 -8.40 13.32
CA LEU A 524 11.28 -8.02 12.03
C LEU A 524 12.38 -8.02 10.96
N TYR A 525 11.99 -8.24 9.73
CA TYR A 525 12.85 -8.23 8.55
C TYR A 525 12.29 -7.21 7.56
N HIS A 526 13.15 -6.32 7.08
CA HIS A 526 12.80 -5.29 6.12
C HIS A 526 13.54 -5.52 4.81
N PHE A 527 12.78 -5.66 3.72
CA PHE A 527 13.30 -5.80 2.37
C PHE A 527 12.94 -4.55 1.55
N ASN A 528 13.95 -3.81 1.09
CA ASN A 528 13.74 -2.52 0.41
C ASN A 528 13.53 -2.63 -1.11
N GLY A 529 13.95 -3.73 -1.75
CA GLY A 529 13.79 -3.97 -3.18
C GLY A 529 14.61 -3.08 -4.13
N ILE A 530 15.25 -2.01 -3.66
CA ILE A 530 15.83 -0.96 -4.51
C ILE A 530 17.07 -1.47 -5.27
N ALA A 531 17.03 -1.40 -6.59
CA ALA A 531 18.18 -1.67 -7.48
C ALA A 531 18.35 -0.57 -8.53
N LYS A 532 18.67 0.65 -8.07
CA LYS A 532 18.94 1.80 -8.93
C LYS A 532 20.42 1.84 -9.31
N SER A 533 20.68 1.93 -10.62
CA SER A 533 21.95 2.44 -11.15
C SER A 533 21.80 3.95 -11.29
N ASP A 534 22.65 4.74 -10.64
CA ASP A 534 22.72 6.19 -10.84
C ASP A 534 23.17 6.52 -12.28
N LEU A 535 22.25 6.49 -13.24
CA LEU A 535 22.50 6.89 -14.63
C LEU A 535 21.98 8.30 -14.94
N ASN A 536 21.24 8.93 -14.02
CA ASN A 536 20.60 10.25 -14.24
C ASN A 536 21.16 11.41 -13.38
N GLY A 537 22.36 11.27 -12.82
CA GLY A 537 23.10 12.38 -12.22
C GLY A 537 24.08 12.97 -13.22
N SER A 538 23.82 14.19 -13.72
CA SER A 538 24.73 14.91 -14.61
C SER A 538 26.01 15.37 -13.89
N HIS A 539 26.93 14.47 -13.57
CA HIS A 539 28.32 14.83 -13.29
C HIS A 539 29.24 13.69 -13.72
N THR A 540 29.78 13.81 -14.92
CA THR A 540 31.01 13.12 -15.34
C THR A 540 32.13 13.51 -14.38
N THR A 541 32.31 12.74 -13.31
CA THR A 541 33.58 12.64 -12.62
C THR A 541 34.23 11.34 -13.09
N SER A 542 35.29 11.52 -13.87
CA SER A 542 36.16 10.47 -14.35
C SER A 542 36.75 9.68 -13.17
N GLY A 543 36.43 8.38 -13.08
CA GLY A 543 37.27 7.41 -12.38
C GLY A 543 36.76 6.78 -11.07
N GLY A 544 35.46 6.84 -10.75
CA GLY A 544 34.88 6.09 -9.62
C GLY A 544 33.74 5.19 -10.08
N GLU A 545 33.72 3.93 -9.64
CA GLU A 545 32.58 3.02 -9.83
C GLU A 545 31.30 3.74 -9.41
N THR A 546 30.31 3.83 -10.30
CA THR A 546 28.99 4.37 -9.94
C THR A 546 28.41 3.49 -8.84
N PRO A 547 27.98 4.05 -7.68
CA PRO A 547 27.43 3.24 -6.61
C PRO A 547 26.10 2.64 -7.07
N VAL A 548 26.12 1.38 -7.48
CA VAL A 548 24.92 0.62 -7.79
C VAL A 548 24.23 0.33 -6.45
N GLN A 549 23.11 0.99 -6.19
CA GLN A 549 22.29 0.65 -5.04
C GLN A 549 21.72 -0.74 -5.27
N ARG A 550 21.96 -1.67 -4.34
CA ARG A 550 21.46 -3.05 -4.41
C ARG A 550 20.33 -3.26 -3.40
N PRO A 551 19.43 -4.22 -3.65
CA PRO A 551 18.40 -4.58 -2.68
C PRO A 551 19.07 -5.02 -1.37
N ARG A 552 18.43 -4.71 -0.25
CA ARG A 552 18.91 -5.06 1.09
C ARG A 552 17.81 -5.71 1.90
N LEU A 553 18.23 -6.66 2.72
CA LEU A 553 17.42 -7.29 3.76
C LEU A 553 18.03 -6.92 5.12
N THR A 554 17.31 -6.11 5.90
CA THR A 554 17.74 -5.66 7.22
C THR A 554 16.93 -6.38 8.29
N LYS A 555 17.60 -7.03 9.25
CA LYS A 555 16.97 -7.59 10.44
C LYS A 555 16.91 -6.53 11.54
N LEU A 556 15.72 -6.29 12.07
CA LEU A 556 15.46 -5.39 13.20
C LEU A 556 15.02 -6.21 14.40
N ARG A 557 15.67 -5.98 15.54
CA ARG A 557 15.17 -6.44 16.84
C ARG A 557 14.25 -5.38 17.41
N VAL A 558 13.00 -5.74 17.65
CA VAL A 558 11.96 -4.85 18.17
C VAL A 558 11.68 -5.20 19.62
N SER A 559 11.70 -4.19 20.48
CA SER A 559 11.26 -4.28 21.87
C SER A 559 10.13 -3.29 22.08
N VAL A 560 8.96 -3.79 22.47
CA VAL A 560 7.80 -2.99 22.85
C VAL A 560 7.74 -3.00 24.37
N PRO A 561 8.06 -1.89 25.05
CA PRO A 561 8.00 -1.83 26.51
C PRO A 561 6.54 -1.90 26.99
N PRO A 562 6.32 -2.49 28.18
CA PRO A 562 4.99 -2.58 28.76
C PRO A 562 4.45 -1.18 29.06
N ARG A 563 3.14 -0.94 28.87
CA ARG A 563 2.49 0.35 29.13
C ARG A 563 2.43 0.67 30.63
N TRP A 564 3.53 1.15 31.20
CA TRP A 564 3.71 1.80 32.52
C TRP A 564 4.90 2.77 32.38
N THR A 565 4.94 3.99 32.94
CA THR A 565 4.66 4.48 34.31
C THR A 565 4.07 5.92 34.35
N PRO A 566 3.64 6.42 35.53
CA PRO A 566 3.13 7.79 35.75
C PRO A 566 4.12 8.94 35.43
N GLU A 567 5.42 8.69 35.36
CA GLU A 567 6.42 9.74 35.13
C GLU A 567 6.42 10.31 33.70
N GLU A 568 5.96 9.54 32.69
CA GLU A 568 5.96 10.00 31.30
C GLU A 568 4.86 11.04 31.01
N PHE A 569 3.81 11.13 31.84
CA PHE A 569 2.81 12.21 31.73
C PHE A 569 3.34 13.55 32.26
N MET A 570 4.40 13.54 33.08
CA MET A 570 5.11 14.74 33.52
C MET A 570 6.26 15.13 32.58
N ALA A 571 6.72 14.23 31.70
CA ALA A 571 7.82 14.49 30.78
C ALA A 571 7.42 15.32 29.55
N ASP A 572 6.13 15.43 29.24
CA ASP A 572 5.59 16.35 28.21
C ASP A 572 5.46 17.80 28.70
N VAL A 573 5.82 18.09 29.96
CA VAL A 573 6.01 19.46 30.45
C VAL A 573 7.50 19.76 30.40
N VAL A 574 7.90 20.65 29.47
CA VAL A 574 9.27 21.15 29.31
C VAL A 574 9.87 21.54 30.67
N VAL A 575 10.74 20.70 31.22
CA VAL A 575 11.55 21.06 32.39
C VAL A 575 12.81 21.76 31.88
N THR A 576 12.78 23.08 31.95
CA THR A 576 13.95 23.95 31.83
C THR A 576 15.08 23.47 32.74
N SER A 577 16.26 23.35 32.15
CA SER A 577 17.52 22.97 32.79
C SER A 577 17.92 23.90 33.93
N GLY A 578 18.16 23.32 35.10
CA GLY A 578 18.88 23.94 36.23
C GLY A 578 20.05 23.05 36.65
N PRO A 579 21.21 23.60 37.04
CA PRO A 579 22.43 22.83 37.23
C PRO A 579 22.50 22.25 38.64
N VAL A 580 22.86 20.98 38.78
CA VAL A 580 23.19 20.38 40.08
C VAL A 580 24.48 19.57 39.97
N GLY A 581 25.54 20.13 40.57
CA GLY A 581 26.04 19.67 41.87
C GLY A 581 26.44 18.20 42.01
N ASN A 582 27.71 18.02 42.38
CA ASN A 582 28.45 16.79 42.65
C ASN A 582 27.86 15.80 43.68
N GLU A 583 28.18 14.53 43.42
CA GLU A 583 28.52 13.41 44.33
C GLU A 583 27.47 12.80 45.28
N SER A 584 27.17 11.50 45.07
CA SER A 584 27.74 10.41 45.90
C SER A 584 27.26 9.02 45.43
N SER A 585 28.19 8.07 45.47
CA SER A 585 28.06 6.68 45.03
C SER A 585 27.46 5.77 46.12
N GLY A 586 26.51 4.90 45.75
CA GLY A 586 26.08 3.76 46.55
C GLY A 586 25.42 2.71 45.67
N LYS A 587 25.97 1.49 45.70
CA LYS A 587 25.63 0.32 44.87
C LYS A 587 24.12 0.03 44.84
N ASP A 588 23.56 -0.05 43.62
CA ASP A 588 22.43 -0.91 43.33
C ASP A 588 22.60 -1.60 41.98
N THR A 589 21.99 -2.77 41.91
CA THR A 589 22.02 -3.83 40.91
C THR A 589 22.15 -3.32 39.47
N GLU A 590 23.10 -3.91 38.72
CA GLU A 590 23.33 -3.65 37.31
C GLU A 590 22.12 -4.11 36.47
N VAL A 591 21.08 -3.29 36.46
CA VAL A 591 20.01 -3.35 35.46
C VAL A 591 20.69 -3.04 34.14
N THR A 592 20.75 -4.05 33.27
CA THR A 592 21.33 -3.96 31.93
C THR A 592 20.85 -2.68 31.28
N LYS A 593 21.76 -1.71 31.04
CA LYS A 593 21.40 -0.47 30.34
C LYS A 593 20.64 -0.86 29.06
N PRO A 594 19.42 -0.35 28.82
CA PRO A 594 18.74 -0.61 27.56
C PRO A 594 19.67 -0.13 26.44
N GLU A 595 19.89 -1.00 25.44
CA GLU A 595 20.67 -0.64 24.26
C GLU A 595 20.13 0.67 23.66
N PRO A 596 21.01 1.60 23.23
CA PRO A 596 20.58 2.89 22.72
C PRO A 596 19.66 2.69 21.51
N SER A 597 18.44 3.22 21.59
CA SER A 597 17.46 3.13 20.52
C SER A 597 17.99 3.76 19.24
N GLN A 598 17.98 3.00 18.14
CA GLN A 598 18.31 3.54 16.83
C GLN A 598 17.04 4.13 16.17
N HIS A 599 17.19 5.16 15.34
CA HIS A 599 16.08 5.81 14.63
C HIS A 599 16.27 5.77 13.12
N ALA A 600 15.19 5.43 12.42
CA ALA A 600 15.05 5.50 10.97
C ALA A 600 13.55 5.70 10.65
N PRO A 601 13.17 6.27 9.50
CA PRO A 601 11.76 6.48 9.16
C PRO A 601 10.88 5.21 9.23
N LEU A 602 11.46 4.03 8.96
CA LEU A 602 10.77 2.75 9.13
C LEU A 602 10.30 2.51 10.58
N VAL A 603 11.07 2.96 11.57
CA VAL A 603 10.72 2.82 12.99
C VAL A 603 9.45 3.59 13.31
N ASP A 604 9.24 4.74 12.67
CA ASP A 604 8.02 5.53 12.86
C ASP A 604 6.80 4.81 12.28
N CYS A 605 6.94 4.11 11.14
CA CYS A 605 5.90 3.21 10.63
C CYS A 605 5.61 2.05 11.60
N ILE A 606 6.66 1.40 12.16
CA ILE A 606 6.51 0.30 13.12
C ILE A 606 5.74 0.78 14.36
N ARG A 607 6.00 2.01 14.82
CA ARG A 607 5.32 2.61 15.98
C ARG A 607 3.82 2.85 15.75
N THR A 608 3.35 2.95 14.51
CA THR A 608 1.91 3.07 14.24
C THR A 608 1.16 1.75 14.46
N ARG A 609 1.86 0.61 14.44
CA ARG A 609 1.32 -0.71 14.81
C ARG A 609 1.61 -1.07 16.27
N TRP A 610 2.86 -0.95 16.70
CA TRP A 610 3.31 -1.23 18.06
C TRP A 610 3.74 0.06 18.73
N SER A 611 2.80 0.71 19.41
CA SER A 611 3.08 1.96 20.13
C SER A 611 4.26 1.78 21.08
N ARG A 612 5.21 2.73 21.08
CA ARG A 612 6.44 2.71 21.92
C ARG A 612 7.50 1.69 21.50
N ALA A 613 7.37 1.06 20.32
CA ALA A 613 8.41 0.19 19.80
C ALA A 613 9.77 0.90 19.75
N VAL A 614 10.78 0.21 20.29
CA VAL A 614 12.21 0.52 20.16
C VAL A 614 12.82 -0.51 19.22
N CYS A 615 13.53 -0.06 18.20
CA CYS A 615 14.11 -0.92 17.18
C CYS A 615 15.63 -0.76 17.17
N ASN A 616 16.34 -1.89 17.09
CA ASN A 616 17.80 -1.95 16.92
C ASN A 616 18.13 -2.84 15.71
N TRP A 617 19.14 -2.47 14.94
CA TRP A 617 19.67 -3.27 13.84
C TRP A 617 21.19 -3.19 13.79
N VAL A 618 21.78 -4.07 12.97
CA VAL A 618 23.23 -4.11 12.72
C VAL A 618 23.48 -3.73 11.26
N GLY A 619 24.47 -2.86 11.02
CA GLY A 619 24.81 -2.37 9.69
C GLY A 619 24.04 -1.12 9.28
N ASP A 620 23.81 -0.97 7.98
CA ASP A 620 23.15 0.21 7.41
C ASP A 620 21.71 0.37 7.91
N PRO A 621 21.23 1.62 8.09
CA PRO A 621 19.85 1.89 8.45
C PRO A 621 18.86 1.36 7.40
N PRO A 622 17.71 0.81 7.82
CA PRO A 622 16.66 0.41 6.90
C PRO A 622 16.14 1.64 6.14
N SER A 623 16.13 1.56 4.81
CA SER A 623 15.71 2.67 3.95
C SER A 623 14.37 2.40 3.31
N ILE A 624 13.39 3.25 3.60
CA ILE A 624 12.07 3.27 2.93
C ILE A 624 11.91 4.49 2.00
N VAL A 625 12.96 5.30 1.85
CA VAL A 625 12.99 6.53 1.03
C VAL A 625 14.06 6.39 -0.04
#